data_AF-A0A418PYM2-F1
#
_entry.id   AF-A0A418PYM2-F1
#
_cell.length_a   1.000
_cell.length_b   1.000
_cell.length_c   1.000
_cell.angle_alpha   90.00
_cell.angle_beta   90.00
_cell.angle_gamma   90.00
#
_symmetry.space_group_name_H-M   'P 1'
#
loop_
_entity.id
_entity.type
_entity.pdbx_description
1 polymer ?
#
loop_
_entity_poly.entity_id
_entity_poly.type
_entity_poly.pdbx_seq_one_letter_code
_entity_poly.pdbx_strand_id
1 'polypeptide(L)'
;MIAGLFILVLGILLIRERGSASEQRAEKPTASGAGGDVEQRCASQQTYDRIKLELFRRAVETRGSGREPFDRLSTYSVARMERPLLTDYDKELGTVRCSGRLSLDLPPGVAVVGGRRALSADIDYLLQPAADGSGDVVMLEGADPIIIPLATLAPTSSGPALPSSSAPAAIPGESVTRSSEVLAPQSSQTPAQEPAPPIPATRENAQAERPAMTSRPSFNCRYARTRSEIAVCSDGRLAALDREMAAQYLRAIANADARERRLLTSTRDQFLRHRDRCTSEACIAQSYRGRMRQISDIEASRLRN
;
A
#
# COMPACT_ATOMS: atom_id res chain seq x y z
N MET A 1 36.99 38.31 70.30
CA MET A 1 38.42 38.32 69.93
C MET A 1 39.05 37.23 70.80
N ILE A 2 39.44 36.03 70.37
CA ILE A 2 40.40 35.54 69.36
C ILE A 2 40.03 34.02 69.17
N ALA A 3 39.58 33.51 68.02
CA ALA A 3 40.30 32.98 66.84
C ALA A 3 41.32 31.83 67.08
N GLY A 4 41.13 30.70 66.38
CA GLY A 4 42.16 29.67 66.05
C GLY A 4 41.98 28.32 66.77
N LEU A 5 41.50 27.23 66.14
CA LEU A 5 42.10 26.38 65.09
C LEU A 5 43.40 25.68 65.53
N PHE A 6 43.33 24.38 65.84
CA PHE A 6 44.44 23.43 65.66
C PHE A 6 43.94 22.01 65.35
N ILE A 7 44.55 21.44 64.30
CA ILE A 7 44.35 20.13 63.67
C ILE A 7 45.33 19.12 64.28
N LEU A 8 44.92 17.85 64.51
CA LEU A 8 45.68 16.60 64.24
C LEU A 8 44.86 15.38 64.71
N VAL A 9 44.26 14.56 63.82
CA VAL A 9 44.77 13.31 63.24
C VAL A 9 45.15 12.21 64.26
N LEU A 10 44.36 11.13 64.34
CA LEU A 10 44.71 9.72 64.01
C LEU A 10 43.85 8.70 64.81
N GLY A 11 43.27 7.70 64.15
CA GLY A 11 42.61 6.56 64.83
C GLY A 11 41.55 5.85 63.98
N ILE A 12 41.91 5.03 62.98
CA ILE A 12 42.03 3.55 63.07
C ILE A 12 40.76 2.79 62.59
N LEU A 13 40.95 2.07 61.48
CA LEU A 13 40.43 0.76 61.06
C LEU A 13 38.95 0.54 60.62
N LEU A 14 38.87 0.07 59.36
CA LEU A 14 38.11 -1.09 58.86
C LEU A 14 36.59 -1.15 59.12
N ILE A 15 35.80 -0.91 58.08
CA ILE A 15 34.72 -1.83 57.64
C ILE A 15 34.56 -1.66 56.12
N ARG A 16 34.71 -2.79 55.43
CA ARG A 16 34.40 -3.03 54.04
C ARG A 16 33.10 -3.82 54.06
N GLU A 17 31.96 -3.20 53.79
CA GLU A 17 30.73 -3.94 53.48
C GLU A 17 29.91 -3.28 52.36
N ARG A 18 29.38 -4.18 51.54
CA ARG A 18 28.57 -3.97 50.35
C ARG A 18 27.38 -3.03 50.61
N GLY A 19 27.27 -2.00 49.77
CA GLY A 19 26.02 -1.30 49.50
C GLY A 19 26.12 -0.78 48.06
N SER A 20 25.09 -0.75 47.22
CA SER A 20 23.68 -0.98 47.46
C SER A 20 23.05 -1.19 46.08
N ALA A 21 22.12 -2.14 46.00
CA ALA A 21 21.06 -2.08 45.01
C ALA A 21 20.33 -0.75 45.22
N SER A 22 20.38 0.13 44.23
CA SER A 22 19.42 1.22 44.09
C SER A 22 18.62 0.94 42.83
N GLU A 23 17.61 0.10 43.05
CA GLU A 23 16.28 0.21 42.50
C GLU A 23 15.99 1.67 42.12
N GLN A 24 16.19 2.01 40.85
CA GLN A 24 15.63 3.24 40.30
C GLN A 24 14.13 2.99 40.15
N ARG A 25 13.46 3.17 41.28
CA ARG A 25 12.03 3.38 41.37
C ARG A 25 11.71 4.61 40.52
N ALA A 26 11.30 4.35 39.28
CA ALA A 26 10.74 5.35 38.41
C ALA A 26 9.55 5.99 39.12
N GLU A 27 9.77 7.22 39.55
CA GLU A 27 8.77 8.08 40.15
C GLU A 27 7.70 8.34 39.09
N LYS A 28 6.50 7.83 39.38
CA LYS A 28 5.31 7.90 38.55
C LYS A 28 4.71 9.32 38.63
N PRO A 29 4.61 10.08 37.54
CA PRO A 29 3.65 11.17 37.47
C PRO A 29 2.28 10.54 37.22
N THR A 30 1.49 10.47 38.27
CA THR A 30 0.11 10.00 38.23
C THR A 30 -0.76 11.13 37.69
N ALA A 31 -1.02 11.16 36.38
CA ALA A 31 -2.22 11.72 35.72
C ALA A 31 -2.10 11.69 34.17
N SER A 32 -1.94 10.51 33.55
CA SER A 32 -2.21 10.30 32.09
C SER A 32 -2.32 8.80 31.72
N GLY A 33 -2.94 8.00 32.59
CA GLY A 33 -2.92 6.53 32.50
C GLY A 33 -3.79 5.88 31.44
N ALA A 34 -4.49 6.65 30.59
CA ALA A 34 -5.30 6.11 29.50
C ALA A 34 -4.81 6.54 28.11
N GLY A 35 -4.08 7.66 28.02
CA GLY A 35 -3.54 8.17 26.74
C GLY A 35 -2.24 7.47 26.35
N GLY A 36 -1.35 7.23 27.32
CA GLY A 36 -0.05 6.58 27.07
C GLY A 36 -0.20 5.13 26.61
N ASP A 37 -1.14 4.39 27.18
CA ASP A 37 -1.41 3.00 26.81
C ASP A 37 -2.01 2.91 25.39
N VAL A 38 -2.84 3.88 25.00
CA VAL A 38 -3.43 3.95 23.65
C VAL A 38 -2.39 4.35 22.61
N GLU A 39 -1.51 5.31 22.91
CA GLU A 39 -0.42 5.70 22.02
C GLU A 39 0.60 4.56 21.83
N GLN A 40 0.87 3.78 22.88
CA GLN A 40 1.70 2.57 22.79
C GLN A 40 1.11 1.51 21.85
N ARG A 41 -0.22 1.42 21.71
CA ARG A 41 -0.86 0.51 20.73
C ARG A 41 -0.52 0.91 19.30
N CYS A 42 -0.40 2.21 19.00
CA CYS A 42 0.06 2.67 17.70
C CYS A 42 1.50 2.20 17.42
N ALA A 43 2.36 2.18 18.44
CA ALA A 43 3.78 1.86 18.31
C ALA A 43 4.16 0.39 18.61
N SER A 44 3.18 -0.50 18.76
CA SER A 44 3.42 -1.88 19.20
C SER A 44 3.94 -2.80 18.09
N GLN A 45 4.79 -3.77 18.44
CA GLN A 45 5.28 -4.79 17.49
C GLN A 45 4.13 -5.64 16.93
N GLN A 46 3.15 -5.99 17.76
CA GLN A 46 1.98 -6.76 17.34
C GLN A 46 1.18 -6.00 16.27
N THR A 47 1.06 -4.67 16.42
CA THR A 47 0.42 -3.82 15.42
C THR A 47 1.17 -3.87 14.09
N TYR A 48 2.49 -3.74 14.10
CA TYR A 48 3.30 -3.77 12.88
C TYR A 48 3.26 -5.13 12.16
N ASP A 49 3.22 -6.24 12.91
CA ASP A 49 3.05 -7.56 12.32
C ASP A 49 1.68 -7.74 11.67
N ARG A 50 0.61 -7.23 12.29
CA ARG A 50 -0.73 -7.24 11.68
C ARG A 50 -0.79 -6.35 10.44
N ILE A 51 -0.18 -5.16 10.49
CA ILE A 51 -0.05 -4.27 9.32
C ILE A 51 0.67 -5.01 8.18
N LYS A 52 1.80 -5.67 8.48
CA LYS A 52 2.55 -6.47 7.50
C LYS A 52 1.66 -7.55 6.88
N LEU A 53 0.98 -8.36 7.68
CA LEU A 53 0.07 -9.40 7.18
C LEU A 53 -1.03 -8.82 6.29
N GLU A 54 -1.64 -7.71 6.69
CA GLU A 54 -2.71 -7.06 5.93
C GLU A 54 -2.23 -6.51 4.57
N LEU A 55 -1.00 -5.99 4.48
CA LEU A 55 -0.41 -5.56 3.21
C LEU A 55 -0.26 -6.72 2.23
N PHE A 56 0.29 -7.84 2.69
CA PHE A 56 0.49 -9.01 1.85
C PHE A 56 -0.86 -9.64 1.46
N ARG A 57 -1.83 -9.71 2.37
CA ARG A 57 -3.19 -10.16 2.09
C ARG A 57 -3.84 -9.35 0.96
N ARG A 58 -3.82 -8.01 1.06
CA ARG A 58 -4.36 -7.12 0.02
C ARG A 58 -3.58 -7.19 -1.30
N ALA A 59 -2.27 -7.42 -1.25
CA ALA A 59 -1.46 -7.59 -2.45
C ALA A 59 -1.85 -8.86 -3.22
N VAL A 60 -2.14 -9.96 -2.52
CA VAL A 60 -2.66 -11.21 -3.11
C VAL A 60 -4.03 -10.98 -3.74
N GLU A 61 -4.94 -10.30 -3.03
CA GLU A 61 -6.27 -9.95 -3.56
C GLU A 61 -6.17 -9.09 -4.83
N THR A 62 -5.24 -8.13 -4.84
CA THR A 62 -4.99 -7.25 -5.98
C THR A 62 -4.43 -8.00 -7.19
N ARG A 63 -3.60 -9.03 -6.97
CA ARG A 63 -3.05 -9.88 -8.03
C ARG A 63 -4.07 -10.86 -8.61
N GLY A 64 -4.97 -11.39 -7.78
CA GLY A 64 -6.00 -12.36 -8.18
C GLY A 64 -5.52 -13.82 -8.35
N SER A 65 -4.21 -14.11 -8.31
CA SER A 65 -3.67 -15.49 -8.37
C SER A 65 -2.34 -15.66 -7.60
N GLY A 66 -2.08 -16.85 -7.05
CA GLY A 66 -0.81 -17.25 -6.41
C GLY A 66 -0.63 -16.81 -4.96
N ARG A 67 -1.27 -17.52 -4.01
CA ARG A 67 -1.17 -17.25 -2.55
C ARG A 67 0.16 -17.73 -1.94
N GLU A 68 0.65 -18.89 -2.35
CA GLU A 68 1.80 -19.57 -1.74
C GLU A 68 3.13 -18.78 -1.71
N PRO A 69 3.47 -17.93 -2.70
CA PRO A 69 4.67 -17.11 -2.62
C PRO A 69 4.57 -16.07 -1.49
N PHE A 70 3.39 -15.53 -1.19
CA PHE A 70 3.26 -14.34 -0.33
C PHE A 70 3.40 -14.65 1.16
N ASP A 71 3.07 -15.85 1.63
CA ASP A 71 3.23 -16.24 3.04
C ASP A 71 4.71 -16.37 3.44
N ARG A 72 5.52 -16.98 2.56
CA ARG A 72 6.97 -17.01 2.76
C ARG A 72 7.58 -15.62 2.68
N LEU A 73 7.13 -14.80 1.73
CA LEU A 73 7.64 -13.44 1.58
C LEU A 73 7.30 -12.55 2.78
N SER A 74 6.09 -12.65 3.33
CA SER A 74 5.69 -11.86 4.49
C SER A 74 6.50 -12.22 5.75
N THR A 75 6.92 -13.49 5.88
CA THR A 75 7.79 -13.97 6.96
C THR A 75 9.20 -13.35 6.91
N TYR A 76 9.78 -13.22 5.73
CA TYR A 76 11.15 -12.70 5.56
C TYR A 76 11.22 -11.20 5.22
N SER A 77 10.07 -10.52 5.18
CA SER A 77 10.00 -9.08 4.95
C SER A 77 10.01 -8.32 6.27
N VAL A 78 10.68 -7.18 6.30
CA VAL A 78 10.79 -6.34 7.50
C VAL A 78 9.92 -5.11 7.32
N ALA A 79 8.93 -4.95 8.19
CA ALA A 79 8.11 -3.75 8.28
C ALA A 79 8.64 -2.84 9.39
N ARG A 80 8.86 -1.56 9.10
CA ARG A 80 9.24 -0.55 10.09
C ARG A 80 8.29 0.63 9.98
N MET A 81 7.82 1.11 11.13
CA MET A 81 7.01 2.31 11.22
C MET A 81 7.87 3.44 11.76
N GLU A 82 7.95 4.53 11.00
CA GLU A 82 8.58 5.78 11.41
C GLU A 82 7.52 6.74 11.93
N ARG A 83 7.73 7.24 13.16
CA ARG A 83 6.89 8.24 13.84
C ARG A 83 5.40 7.88 13.86
N PRO A 84 4.99 6.77 14.50
CA PRO A 84 3.59 6.50 14.73
C PRO A 84 2.99 7.62 15.59
N LEU A 85 1.94 8.26 15.09
CA LEU A 85 1.23 9.34 15.77
C LEU A 85 -0.21 8.94 15.99
N LEU A 86 -0.66 8.98 17.24
CA LEU A 86 -2.08 8.86 17.59
C LEU A 86 -2.82 10.09 17.06
N THR A 87 -3.74 9.87 16.12
CA THR A 87 -4.54 10.97 15.52
C THR A 87 -5.89 11.12 16.20
N ASP A 88 -6.50 10.01 16.59
CA ASP A 88 -7.83 9.99 17.20
C ASP A 88 -8.06 8.71 18.01
N TYR A 89 -8.93 8.77 19.01
CA TYR A 89 -9.30 7.62 19.83
C TYR A 89 -10.78 7.68 20.21
N ASP A 90 -11.54 6.72 19.71
CA ASP A 90 -12.94 6.52 20.05
C ASP A 90 -13.04 5.61 21.29
N LYS A 91 -13.50 6.19 22.40
CA LYS A 91 -13.66 5.49 23.68
C LYS A 91 -14.86 4.53 23.70
N GLU A 92 -15.88 4.78 22.89
CA GLU A 92 -17.10 3.96 22.85
C GLU A 92 -16.85 2.68 22.06
N LEU A 93 -16.16 2.80 20.93
CA LEU A 93 -15.82 1.69 20.05
C LEU A 93 -14.45 1.06 20.33
N GLY A 94 -13.66 1.67 21.22
CA GLY A 94 -12.27 1.27 21.48
C GLY A 94 -11.34 1.40 20.26
N THR A 95 -11.77 2.16 19.23
CA THR A 95 -11.09 2.29 17.95
C THR A 95 -9.99 3.33 18.05
N VAL A 96 -8.75 2.94 17.72
CA VAL A 96 -7.58 3.82 17.74
C VAL A 96 -7.21 4.18 16.31
N ARG A 97 -7.13 5.47 15.99
CA ARG A 97 -6.62 5.95 14.71
C ARG A 97 -5.19 6.41 14.86
N CYS A 98 -4.31 5.85 14.05
CA CYS A 98 -2.91 6.19 14.04
C CYS A 98 -2.48 6.55 12.62
N SER A 99 -1.48 7.41 12.51
CA SER A 99 -0.82 7.72 11.23
C SER A 99 0.68 7.49 11.37
N GLY A 100 1.36 7.15 10.29
CA GLY A 100 2.80 6.95 10.33
C GLY A 100 3.39 6.66 8.96
N ARG A 101 4.72 6.75 8.86
CA ARG A 101 5.43 6.37 7.64
C ARG A 101 5.86 4.92 7.73
N LEU A 102 5.25 4.06 6.94
CA LEU A 102 5.63 2.66 6.87
C LEU A 102 6.70 2.46 5.80
N SER A 103 7.78 1.74 6.15
CA SER A 103 8.74 1.18 5.21
C SER A 103 8.71 -0.35 5.26
N LEU A 104 8.59 -0.99 4.11
CA LEU A 104 8.61 -2.43 3.94
C LEU A 104 9.82 -2.84 3.09
N ASP A 105 10.73 -3.61 3.69
CA ASP A 105 11.90 -4.17 3.03
C ASP A 105 11.66 -5.62 2.63
N LEU A 106 11.87 -5.90 1.34
CA LEU A 106 11.72 -7.22 0.74
C LEU A 106 12.99 -8.08 0.86
N PRO A 107 12.85 -9.40 1.05
CA PRO A 107 13.98 -10.32 1.17
C PRO A 107 14.85 -10.35 -0.10
N PRO A 108 16.11 -10.83 0.02
CA PRO A 108 16.99 -11.01 -1.13
C PRO A 108 16.40 -11.94 -2.19
N GLY A 109 16.63 -11.61 -3.47
CA GLY A 109 16.09 -12.36 -4.62
C GLY A 109 14.66 -12.00 -5.00
N VAL A 110 14.06 -11.00 -4.34
CA VAL A 110 12.68 -10.59 -4.55
C VAL A 110 12.63 -9.07 -4.73
N ALA A 111 11.98 -8.64 -5.82
CA ALA A 111 11.80 -7.24 -6.12
C ALA A 111 10.44 -7.01 -6.79
N VAL A 112 9.92 -5.80 -6.61
CA VAL A 112 8.78 -5.34 -7.41
C VAL A 112 9.25 -4.91 -8.79
N VAL A 113 8.31 -4.69 -9.72
CA VAL A 113 8.62 -4.12 -11.03
C VAL A 113 9.41 -2.81 -10.86
N GLY A 114 10.54 -2.72 -11.57
CA GLY A 114 11.51 -1.64 -11.44
C GLY A 114 12.65 -1.91 -10.44
N GLY A 115 12.80 -3.15 -9.94
CA GLY A 115 13.95 -3.57 -9.14
C GLY A 115 13.97 -3.02 -7.71
N ARG A 116 12.89 -2.36 -7.28
CA ARG A 116 12.79 -1.81 -5.93
C ARG A 116 12.55 -2.92 -4.91
N ARG A 117 13.18 -2.78 -3.76
CA ARG A 117 13.12 -3.74 -2.65
C ARG A 117 12.67 -3.11 -1.34
N ALA A 118 12.86 -1.80 -1.21
CA ALA A 118 12.27 -1.00 -0.16
C ALA A 118 11.06 -0.25 -0.73
N LEU A 119 9.91 -0.42 -0.09
CA LEU A 119 8.67 0.29 -0.40
C LEU A 119 8.33 1.17 0.79
N SER A 120 7.87 2.39 0.55
CA SER A 120 7.45 3.28 1.63
C SER A 120 6.18 4.03 1.28
N ALA A 121 5.36 4.29 2.29
CA ALA A 121 4.13 5.06 2.20
C ALA A 121 3.82 5.71 3.56
N ASP A 122 3.22 6.89 3.52
CA ASP A 122 2.53 7.44 4.69
C ASP A 122 1.15 6.78 4.74
N ILE A 123 0.84 6.10 5.84
CA ILE A 123 -0.40 5.32 6.01
C ILE A 123 -1.17 5.79 7.23
N ASP A 124 -2.49 5.75 7.11
CA ASP A 124 -3.42 5.85 8.23
C ASP A 124 -3.90 4.44 8.54
N TYR A 125 -3.90 4.05 9.82
CA TYR A 125 -4.33 2.73 10.25
C TYR A 125 -5.25 2.80 11.46
N LEU A 126 -6.30 1.98 11.41
CA LEU A 126 -7.30 1.85 12.45
C LEU A 126 -7.07 0.54 13.18
N LEU A 127 -7.02 0.60 14.51
CA LEU A 127 -6.98 -0.57 15.39
C LEU A 127 -8.35 -0.70 16.04
N GLN A 128 -9.08 -1.74 15.67
CA GLN A 128 -10.39 -2.04 16.23
C GLN A 128 -10.33 -3.36 16.99
N PRO A 129 -10.74 -3.41 18.28
CA PRO A 129 -10.80 -4.66 19.02
C PRO A 129 -11.73 -5.67 18.32
N ALA A 130 -11.24 -6.88 18.08
CA ALA A 130 -12.06 -7.94 17.51
C ALA A 130 -13.14 -8.39 18.51
N ALA A 131 -14.35 -8.62 18.02
CA ALA A 131 -15.47 -9.05 18.85
C ALA A 131 -15.27 -10.45 19.48
N ASP A 132 -14.38 -11.25 18.90
CA ASP A 132 -14.01 -12.60 19.39
C ASP A 132 -12.86 -12.57 20.41
N GLY A 133 -12.31 -11.40 20.74
CA GLY A 133 -11.19 -11.26 21.66
C GLY A 133 -9.84 -11.67 21.09
N SER A 134 -9.72 -11.92 19.78
CA SER A 134 -8.46 -12.28 19.11
C SER A 134 -7.43 -11.13 18.98
N GLY A 135 -7.72 -9.98 19.59
CA GLY A 135 -6.92 -8.75 19.56
C GLY A 135 -7.40 -7.74 18.53
N ASP A 136 -6.52 -6.86 18.06
CA ASP A 136 -6.91 -5.73 17.18
C ASP A 136 -6.99 -6.10 15.70
N VAL A 137 -8.13 -5.89 15.06
CA VAL A 137 -8.25 -5.88 13.60
C VAL A 137 -7.67 -4.58 13.07
N VAL A 138 -6.80 -4.69 12.06
CA VAL A 138 -6.13 -3.54 11.43
C VAL A 138 -6.81 -3.21 10.10
N MET A 139 -7.25 -1.96 9.95
CA MET A 139 -7.67 -1.42 8.65
C MET A 139 -6.66 -0.38 8.18
N LEU A 140 -6.11 -0.58 6.98
CA LEU A 140 -5.16 0.33 6.36
C LEU A 140 -5.83 1.28 5.36
N GLU A 141 -5.43 2.53 5.38
CA GLU A 141 -5.72 3.57 4.40
C GLU A 141 -4.39 4.17 3.90
N GLY A 142 -4.32 4.57 2.62
CA GLY A 142 -3.09 5.12 2.03
C GLY A 142 -1.98 4.10 1.72
N ALA A 143 -2.21 2.81 1.93
CA ALA A 143 -1.20 1.74 1.76
C ALA A 143 -0.97 1.30 0.29
N ASP A 144 -1.71 1.85 -0.67
CA ASP A 144 -1.63 1.51 -2.11
C ASP A 144 -0.22 1.61 -2.73
N PRO A 145 0.63 2.60 -2.37
CA PRO A 145 2.00 2.69 -2.87
C PRO A 145 2.88 1.50 -2.47
N ILE A 146 2.47 0.71 -1.47
CA ILE A 146 3.13 -0.54 -1.07
C ILE A 146 2.36 -1.74 -1.67
N ILE A 147 1.03 -1.78 -1.54
CA ILE A 147 0.19 -2.90 -1.97
C ILE A 147 0.28 -3.14 -3.48
N ILE A 148 0.20 -2.09 -4.30
CA ILE A 148 0.20 -2.23 -5.77
C ILE A 148 1.55 -2.79 -6.25
N PRO A 149 2.72 -2.26 -5.85
CA PRO A 149 3.99 -2.87 -6.22
C PRO A 149 4.16 -4.29 -5.69
N LEU A 150 3.70 -4.60 -4.47
CA LEU A 150 3.72 -5.97 -3.95
C LEU A 150 2.90 -6.93 -4.83
N ALA A 151 1.78 -6.50 -5.39
CA ALA A 151 1.01 -7.31 -6.33
C ALA A 151 1.78 -7.61 -7.63
N THR A 152 2.87 -6.90 -7.94
CA THR A 152 3.73 -7.10 -9.12
C THR A 152 5.00 -7.92 -8.87
N LEU A 153 5.18 -8.46 -7.66
CA LEU A 153 6.35 -9.27 -7.28
C LEU A 153 6.68 -10.36 -8.31
N ALA A 154 7.87 -10.27 -8.89
CA ALA A 154 8.42 -11.31 -9.75
C ALA A 154 9.68 -11.89 -9.08
N PRO A 155 9.89 -13.22 -9.14
CA PRO A 155 11.21 -13.77 -8.81
C PRO A 155 12.23 -13.12 -9.75
N THR A 156 13.41 -12.75 -9.23
CA THR A 156 14.44 -12.04 -10.02
C THR A 156 15.14 -12.91 -11.08
N SER A 157 14.53 -14.01 -11.52
CA SER A 157 15.05 -14.93 -12.54
C SER A 157 14.48 -14.67 -13.94
N SER A 158 14.30 -13.41 -14.32
CA SER A 158 13.97 -13.05 -15.70
C SER A 158 14.69 -11.76 -16.07
N GLY A 159 15.85 -11.91 -16.70
CA GLY A 159 16.44 -10.88 -17.55
C GLY A 159 15.51 -10.54 -18.73
N PRO A 160 15.85 -9.54 -19.56
CA PRO A 160 14.95 -9.04 -20.60
C PRO A 160 14.50 -10.21 -21.49
N ALA A 161 13.19 -10.47 -21.48
CA ALA A 161 12.58 -11.43 -22.39
C ALA A 161 12.82 -10.93 -23.82
N LEU A 162 13.73 -11.60 -24.53
CA LEU A 162 13.82 -11.49 -25.98
C LEU A 162 12.44 -11.85 -26.57
N PRO A 163 12.01 -11.17 -27.65
CA PRO A 163 10.74 -11.47 -28.28
C PRO A 163 10.76 -12.91 -28.84
N SER A 164 9.80 -13.73 -28.41
CA SER A 164 9.51 -15.03 -29.04
C SER A 164 9.09 -14.79 -30.49
N SER A 165 10.03 -15.00 -31.40
CA SER A 165 9.81 -15.06 -32.84
C SER A 165 8.80 -16.17 -33.14
N SER A 166 7.68 -15.80 -33.75
CA SER A 166 6.71 -16.74 -34.31
C SER A 166 7.06 -17.06 -35.76
N ALA A 167 6.98 -18.35 -36.10
CA ALA A 167 6.98 -18.97 -37.44
C ALA A 167 8.37 -19.08 -38.15
N PRO A 168 8.59 -20.10 -39.03
CA PRO A 168 7.72 -20.40 -40.17
C PRO A 168 7.30 -21.87 -40.36
N ALA A 169 6.20 -22.03 -41.11
CA ALA A 169 5.76 -23.28 -41.72
C ALA A 169 6.57 -23.59 -43.00
N ALA A 170 6.88 -24.87 -43.24
CA ALA A 170 6.96 -25.52 -44.55
C ALA A 170 7.08 -27.06 -44.40
N ILE A 171 6.17 -27.78 -45.06
CA ILE A 171 6.05 -29.26 -45.26
C ILE A 171 6.88 -29.65 -46.54
N PRO A 172 7.03 -30.89 -47.09
CA PRO A 172 6.19 -32.12 -47.02
C PRO A 172 6.91 -33.51 -47.04
N GLY A 173 6.13 -34.58 -46.82
CA GLY A 173 6.44 -35.98 -47.19
C GLY A 173 5.24 -36.87 -46.86
N GLU A 174 4.39 -37.21 -47.83
CA GLU A 174 4.34 -38.50 -48.54
C GLU A 174 4.21 -39.72 -47.61
N SER A 175 3.32 -40.69 -47.75
CA SER A 175 2.24 -41.06 -48.69
C SER A 175 1.44 -42.14 -47.90
N VAL A 176 0.18 -42.49 -48.20
CA VAL A 176 -0.15 -43.62 -49.10
C VAL A 176 -1.65 -43.97 -48.94
N THR A 177 -2.36 -43.88 -50.08
CA THR A 177 -3.56 -44.61 -50.61
C THR A 177 -4.89 -44.82 -49.86
N ARG A 178 -5.93 -44.28 -50.52
CA ARG A 178 -6.99 -44.97 -51.32
C ARG A 178 -8.01 -45.84 -50.58
N SER A 179 -9.27 -45.38 -50.59
CA SER A 179 -10.36 -46.01 -51.36
C SER A 179 -11.56 -45.06 -51.45
N SER A 180 -11.99 -44.81 -52.68
CA SER A 180 -13.28 -44.20 -53.02
C SER A 180 -14.27 -45.29 -53.45
N GLU A 181 -15.53 -44.88 -53.56
CA GLU A 181 -16.71 -45.59 -54.08
C GLU A 181 -17.44 -46.46 -53.03
N VAL A 182 -18.74 -46.28 -52.77
CA VAL A 182 -19.84 -46.24 -53.74
C VAL A 182 -21.08 -45.49 -53.17
N LEU A 183 -21.70 -44.66 -54.03
CA LEU A 183 -23.13 -44.36 -54.25
C LEU A 183 -24.17 -44.38 -53.09
N ALA A 184 -24.89 -43.26 -52.97
CA ALA A 184 -26.20 -43.08 -52.29
C ALA A 184 -27.36 -43.76 -53.11
N PRO A 185 -28.63 -43.94 -52.65
CA PRO A 185 -29.37 -43.01 -51.78
C PRO A 185 -30.41 -43.57 -50.75
N GLN A 186 -30.69 -42.71 -49.76
CA GLN A 186 -31.98 -42.44 -49.11
C GLN A 186 -32.59 -43.34 -48.01
N SER A 187 -32.79 -42.66 -46.88
CA SER A 187 -34.03 -42.52 -46.09
C SER A 187 -34.28 -43.41 -44.89
N SER A 188 -34.73 -42.73 -43.83
CA SER A 188 -35.40 -43.21 -42.61
C SER A 188 -34.48 -43.72 -41.51
N GLN A 189 -34.55 -43.32 -40.25
CA GLN A 189 -35.50 -42.49 -39.50
C GLN A 189 -34.80 -42.10 -38.20
N THR A 190 -35.08 -40.89 -37.73
CA THR A 190 -34.92 -40.43 -36.36
C THR A 190 -35.68 -41.34 -35.39
N PRO A 191 -35.07 -41.73 -34.24
CA PRO A 191 -35.86 -41.92 -33.03
C PRO A 191 -35.58 -40.80 -32.02
N ALA A 192 -36.63 -40.00 -31.80
CA ALA A 192 -36.97 -39.29 -30.57
C ALA A 192 -35.91 -39.27 -29.46
N GLN A 193 -35.23 -38.13 -29.32
CA GLN A 193 -34.69 -37.72 -28.02
C GLN A 193 -35.87 -37.34 -27.12
N GLU A 194 -35.96 -38.05 -26.01
CA GLU A 194 -36.83 -37.73 -24.88
C GLU A 194 -36.49 -36.33 -24.30
N PRO A 195 -37.48 -35.52 -23.88
CA PRO A 195 -37.23 -34.15 -23.47
C PRO A 195 -36.57 -34.11 -22.08
N ALA A 196 -35.27 -33.86 -22.05
CA ALA A 196 -34.62 -33.40 -20.83
C ALA A 196 -35.10 -31.97 -20.49
N PRO A 197 -35.39 -31.66 -19.22
CA PRO A 197 -35.86 -30.33 -18.82
C PRO A 197 -34.78 -29.27 -19.10
N PRO A 198 -35.16 -28.03 -19.47
CA PRO A 198 -34.20 -26.96 -19.71
C PRO A 198 -33.55 -26.55 -18.38
N ILE A 199 -32.27 -26.85 -18.20
CA ILE A 199 -31.43 -26.16 -17.22
C ILE A 199 -31.06 -24.81 -17.85
N PRO A 200 -31.46 -23.66 -17.29
CA PRO A 200 -31.05 -22.37 -17.82
C PRO A 200 -29.54 -22.20 -17.66
N ALA A 201 -28.85 -22.14 -18.80
CA ALA A 201 -27.46 -21.71 -18.88
C ALA A 201 -27.41 -20.18 -18.73
N THR A 202 -27.44 -19.72 -17.49
CA THR A 202 -26.91 -18.40 -17.11
C THR A 202 -25.79 -18.63 -16.12
N ARG A 203 -24.58 -18.87 -16.66
CA ARG A 203 -23.35 -18.42 -16.00
C ARG A 203 -23.01 -17.05 -16.58
N GLU A 204 -23.94 -16.12 -16.34
CA GLU A 204 -23.69 -14.70 -16.36
C GLU A 204 -22.79 -14.39 -15.16
N ASN A 205 -21.74 -13.62 -15.39
CA ASN A 205 -20.81 -13.08 -14.40
C ASN A 205 -21.39 -12.92 -12.99
N ALA A 206 -21.03 -13.83 -12.08
CA ALA A 206 -21.05 -13.57 -10.65
C ALA A 206 -19.81 -12.73 -10.25
N GLN A 207 -19.55 -11.65 -10.98
CA GLN A 207 -18.92 -10.48 -10.40
C GLN A 207 -20.06 -9.71 -9.75
N ALA A 208 -20.42 -10.15 -8.55
CA ALA A 208 -21.31 -9.42 -7.67
C ALA A 208 -20.75 -8.00 -7.53
N GLU A 209 -21.53 -7.09 -8.06
CA GLU A 209 -21.41 -5.65 -8.01
C GLU A 209 -21.16 -5.23 -6.56
N ARG A 210 -19.88 -5.12 -6.18
CA ARG A 210 -19.50 -4.33 -5.01
C ARG A 210 -20.00 -2.92 -5.35
N PRO A 211 -20.81 -2.26 -4.50
CA PRO A 211 -21.25 -0.92 -4.80
C PRO A 211 -19.99 -0.10 -5.02
N ALA A 212 -19.80 0.35 -6.26
CA ALA A 212 -18.79 1.34 -6.57
C ALA A 212 -19.20 2.55 -5.75
N MET A 213 -18.65 2.70 -4.55
CA MET A 213 -18.59 4.00 -3.90
C MET A 213 -17.81 4.83 -4.89
N THR A 214 -18.53 5.55 -5.75
CA THR A 214 -17.99 6.39 -6.81
C THR A 214 -17.13 7.42 -6.11
N SER A 215 -15.86 7.10 -6.01
CA SER A 215 -14.87 7.89 -5.32
C SER A 215 -14.71 9.14 -6.15
N ARG A 216 -15.31 10.26 -5.73
CA ARG A 216 -15.30 11.50 -6.52
C ARG A 216 -13.90 12.12 -6.49
N PRO A 217 -13.43 12.74 -7.57
CA PRO A 217 -12.17 13.47 -7.55
C PRO A 217 -12.26 14.72 -6.65
N SER A 218 -11.12 15.37 -6.40
CA SER A 218 -11.02 16.59 -5.59
C SER A 218 -11.71 17.80 -6.22
N PHE A 219 -12.03 17.74 -7.51
CA PHE A 219 -12.77 18.76 -8.24
C PHE A 219 -14.22 18.33 -8.52
N ASN A 220 -15.06 19.31 -8.81
CA ASN A 220 -16.46 19.05 -9.12
C ASN A 220 -16.62 18.59 -10.57
N CYS A 221 -17.02 17.34 -10.74
CA CYS A 221 -17.26 16.73 -12.06
C CYS A 221 -18.26 17.48 -12.95
N ARG A 222 -19.14 18.34 -12.40
CA ARG A 222 -20.02 19.18 -13.23
C ARG A 222 -19.25 20.16 -14.13
N TYR A 223 -18.00 20.47 -13.76
CA TYR A 223 -17.15 21.42 -14.46
C TYR A 223 -16.06 20.75 -15.31
N ALA A 224 -16.08 19.41 -15.41
CA ALA A 224 -15.15 18.68 -16.27
C ALA A 224 -15.38 19.08 -17.74
N ARG A 225 -14.33 19.57 -18.40
CA ARG A 225 -14.37 19.99 -19.81
C ARG A 225 -13.37 19.23 -20.67
N THR A 226 -12.27 18.77 -20.09
CA THR A 226 -11.25 18.04 -20.84
C THR A 226 -11.51 16.54 -20.80
N ARG A 227 -11.04 15.82 -21.83
CA ARG A 227 -11.15 14.35 -21.89
C ARG A 227 -10.56 13.70 -20.64
N SER A 228 -9.45 14.24 -20.13
CA SER A 228 -8.83 13.72 -18.91
C SER A 228 -9.66 13.99 -17.67
N GLU A 229 -10.31 15.16 -17.55
CA GLU A 229 -11.20 15.43 -16.41
C GLU A 229 -12.41 14.52 -16.40
N ILE A 230 -12.99 14.27 -17.58
CA ILE A 230 -14.11 13.34 -17.74
C ILE A 230 -13.67 11.92 -17.33
N ALA A 231 -12.50 11.48 -17.81
CA ALA A 231 -11.95 10.17 -17.43
C ALA A 231 -11.68 10.06 -15.92
N VAL A 232 -11.16 11.11 -15.30
CA VAL A 232 -10.94 11.16 -13.84
C VAL A 232 -12.27 11.13 -13.08
N CYS A 233 -13.35 11.67 -13.63
CA CYS A 233 -14.68 11.62 -13.02
C CYS A 233 -15.37 10.26 -13.14
N SER A 234 -15.05 9.48 -14.18
CA SER A 234 -15.67 8.17 -14.43
C SER A 234 -14.85 6.98 -13.90
N ASP A 235 -13.55 7.16 -13.66
CA ASP A 235 -12.67 6.10 -13.13
C ASP A 235 -12.29 6.38 -11.66
N GLY A 236 -12.70 5.47 -10.77
CA GLY A 236 -12.45 5.61 -9.33
C GLY A 236 -10.98 5.57 -8.93
N ARG A 237 -10.11 4.91 -9.70
CA ARG A 237 -8.65 4.85 -9.45
C ARG A 237 -7.99 6.17 -9.83
N LEU A 238 -8.40 6.77 -10.95
CA LEU A 238 -7.93 8.10 -11.36
C LEU A 238 -8.44 9.19 -10.41
N ALA A 239 -9.68 9.08 -9.94
CA ALA A 239 -10.22 9.98 -8.93
C ALA A 239 -9.48 9.89 -7.59
N ALA A 240 -9.07 8.68 -7.18
CA ALA A 240 -8.25 8.49 -5.99
C ALA A 240 -6.87 9.17 -6.13
N LEU A 241 -6.19 9.01 -7.27
CA LEU A 241 -4.93 9.70 -7.57
C LEU A 241 -5.09 11.23 -7.58
N ASP A 242 -6.22 11.73 -8.06
CA ASP A 242 -6.54 13.16 -8.03
C ASP A 242 -6.65 13.71 -6.60
N ARG A 243 -7.35 13.01 -5.72
CA ARG A 243 -7.45 13.40 -4.30
C ARG A 243 -6.12 13.32 -3.57
N GLU A 244 -5.34 12.27 -3.80
CA GLU A 244 -4.01 12.10 -3.20
C GLU A 244 -3.09 13.28 -3.58
N MET A 245 -3.03 13.58 -4.88
CA MET A 245 -2.25 14.70 -5.39
C MET A 245 -2.74 16.05 -4.85
N ALA A 246 -4.06 16.27 -4.82
CA ALA A 246 -4.65 17.51 -4.30
C ALA A 246 -4.33 17.70 -2.81
N ALA A 247 -4.46 16.64 -2.00
CA ALA A 247 -4.13 16.68 -0.58
C ALA A 247 -2.66 17.02 -0.36
N GLN A 248 -1.75 16.42 -1.12
CA GLN A 248 -0.33 16.74 -1.06
C GLN A 248 -0.05 18.20 -1.46
N TYR A 249 -0.65 18.68 -2.56
CA TYR A 249 -0.48 20.06 -3.00
C TYR A 249 -0.97 21.07 -1.96
N LEU A 250 -2.12 20.81 -1.31
CA LEU A 250 -2.66 21.67 -0.26
C LEU A 250 -1.77 21.70 0.98
N ARG A 251 -1.18 20.56 1.39
CA ARG A 251 -0.19 20.55 2.48
C ARG A 251 1.07 21.32 2.10
N ALA A 252 1.57 21.14 0.88
CA ALA A 252 2.77 21.84 0.40
C ALA A 252 2.55 23.36 0.35
N ILE A 253 1.43 23.83 -0.21
CA ILE A 253 1.16 25.27 -0.33
C ILE A 253 0.94 25.94 1.03
N ALA A 254 0.37 25.22 2.01
CA ALA A 254 0.14 25.75 3.35
C ALA A 254 1.44 26.07 4.09
N ASN A 255 2.45 25.21 3.93
CA ASN A 255 3.75 25.31 4.61
C ASN A 255 4.82 26.06 3.80
N ALA A 256 4.51 26.46 2.57
CA ALA A 256 5.46 27.04 1.63
C ALA A 256 5.71 28.53 1.87
N ASP A 257 6.97 28.95 1.67
CA ASP A 257 7.38 30.36 1.61
C ASP A 257 6.94 31.05 0.29
N ALA A 258 7.25 32.34 0.14
CA ALA A 258 6.82 33.12 -1.03
C ALA A 258 7.44 32.66 -2.37
N ARG A 259 8.64 32.06 -2.35
CA ARG A 259 9.30 31.51 -3.55
C ARG A 259 8.71 30.15 -3.89
N GLU A 260 8.55 29.30 -2.89
CA GLU A 260 7.97 27.96 -3.01
C GLU A 260 6.52 28.02 -3.48
N ARG A 261 5.70 28.91 -2.91
CA ARG A 261 4.31 29.11 -3.36
C ARG A 261 4.22 29.46 -4.84
N ARG A 262 5.12 30.32 -5.34
CA ARG A 262 5.20 30.66 -6.77
C ARG A 262 5.60 29.43 -7.61
N LEU A 263 6.58 28.67 -7.15
CA LEU A 263 7.02 27.46 -7.84
C LEU A 263 5.93 26.39 -7.88
N LEU A 264 5.29 26.11 -6.74
CA LEU A 264 4.18 25.16 -6.61
C LEU A 264 3.01 25.54 -7.51
N THR A 265 2.63 26.82 -7.56
CA THR A 265 1.54 27.33 -8.40
C THR A 265 1.90 27.23 -9.89
N SER A 266 3.09 27.68 -10.30
CA SER A 266 3.55 27.60 -11.69
C SER A 266 3.57 26.16 -12.21
N THR A 267 4.10 25.24 -11.38
CA THR A 267 4.19 23.83 -11.73
C THR A 267 2.83 23.11 -11.68
N ARG A 268 1.87 23.58 -10.87
CA ARG A 268 0.48 23.09 -10.90
C ARG A 268 -0.15 23.34 -12.27
N ASP A 269 0.00 24.55 -12.80
CA ASP A 269 -0.61 24.91 -14.08
C ASP A 269 0.02 24.13 -15.24
N GLN A 270 1.33 23.86 -15.18
CA GLN A 270 2.01 22.96 -16.12
C GLN A 270 1.47 21.53 -16.04
N PHE A 271 1.26 21.01 -14.83
CA PHE A 271 0.67 19.70 -14.60
C PHE A 271 -0.74 19.60 -15.21
N LEU A 272 -1.62 20.58 -14.96
CA LEU A 272 -2.97 20.59 -15.53
C LEU A 272 -2.93 20.54 -17.06
N ARG A 273 -2.10 21.38 -17.70
CA ARG A 273 -1.89 21.35 -19.15
C ARG A 273 -1.32 20.02 -19.65
N HIS A 274 -0.51 19.33 -18.87
CA HIS A 274 0.02 18.01 -19.24
C HIS A 274 -1.05 16.92 -19.14
N ARG A 275 -1.79 16.89 -18.02
CA ARG A 275 -2.93 15.98 -17.81
C ARG A 275 -3.96 16.13 -18.93
N ASP A 276 -4.30 17.35 -19.31
CA ASP A 276 -5.33 17.62 -20.33
C ASP A 276 -4.92 17.21 -21.75
N ARG A 277 -3.62 16.98 -22.00
CA ARG A 277 -3.10 16.44 -23.26
C ARG A 277 -3.05 14.91 -23.29
N CYS A 278 -3.32 14.23 -22.17
CA CYS A 278 -3.27 12.77 -22.13
C CYS A 278 -4.37 12.13 -22.97
N THR A 279 -4.00 11.07 -23.69
CA THR A 279 -4.90 10.31 -24.56
C THR A 279 -5.29 8.94 -23.99
N SER A 280 -4.79 8.58 -22.81
CA SER A 280 -5.06 7.32 -22.13
C SER A 280 -5.11 7.50 -20.60
N GLU A 281 -5.83 6.61 -19.91
CA GLU A 281 -5.87 6.55 -18.45
C GLU A 281 -4.48 6.35 -17.84
N ALA A 282 -3.63 5.55 -18.48
CA ALA A 282 -2.24 5.34 -18.05
C ALA A 282 -1.42 6.63 -18.08
N CYS A 283 -1.58 7.46 -19.12
CA CYS A 283 -0.94 8.79 -19.18
C CYS A 283 -1.46 9.69 -18.05
N ILE A 284 -2.77 9.71 -17.81
CA ILE A 284 -3.38 10.52 -16.75
C ILE A 284 -2.83 10.09 -15.39
N ALA A 285 -2.84 8.80 -15.09
CA ALA A 285 -2.30 8.24 -13.85
C ALA A 285 -0.81 8.59 -13.68
N GLN A 286 -0.02 8.50 -14.75
CA GLN A 286 1.40 8.87 -14.71
C GLN A 286 1.60 10.37 -14.48
N SER A 287 0.74 11.23 -15.04
CA SER A 287 0.75 12.68 -14.82
C SER A 287 0.53 13.01 -13.33
N TYR A 288 -0.45 12.37 -12.68
CA TYR A 288 -0.67 12.51 -11.23
C TYR A 288 0.52 12.04 -10.40
N ARG A 289 1.05 10.84 -10.66
CA ARG A 289 2.23 10.31 -9.93
C ARG A 289 3.46 11.20 -10.15
N GLY A 290 3.65 11.72 -11.35
CA GLY A 290 4.73 12.65 -11.67
C GLY A 290 4.60 13.97 -10.91
N ARG A 291 3.38 14.50 -10.81
CA ARG A 291 3.10 15.70 -10.04
C ARG A 291 3.38 15.52 -8.55
N MET A 292 2.98 14.40 -7.96
CA MET A 292 3.24 14.10 -6.55
C MET A 292 4.74 14.06 -6.24
N ARG A 293 5.55 13.41 -7.09
CA ARG A 293 7.01 13.43 -6.97
C ARG A 293 7.58 14.84 -7.06
N GLN A 294 7.13 15.64 -8.03
CA GLN A 294 7.60 17.01 -8.19
C GLN A 294 7.29 17.88 -6.96
N ILE A 295 6.13 17.70 -6.33
CA ILE A 295 5.79 18.41 -5.08
C ILE A 295 6.76 17.99 -3.96
N SER A 296 6.99 16.68 -3.78
CA SER A 296 7.95 16.17 -2.79
C SER A 296 9.37 16.71 -3.01
N ASP A 297 9.82 16.84 -4.26
CA ASP A 297 11.15 17.36 -4.58
C ASP A 297 11.29 18.85 -4.23
N ILE A 298 10.22 19.63 -4.43
CA ILE A 298 10.17 21.04 -4.02
C ILE A 298 10.25 21.13 -2.49
N GLU A 299 9.44 20.36 -1.77
CA GLU A 299 9.44 20.33 -0.29
C GLU A 299 10.78 19.85 0.29
N ALA A 300 11.43 18.86 -0.34
CA ALA A 300 12.72 18.34 0.10
C ALA A 300 13.88 19.33 -0.14
N SER A 301 13.77 20.18 -1.17
CA SER A 301 14.78 21.21 -1.45
C SER A 301 14.83 22.29 -0.36
N ARG A 302 13.73 22.46 0.40
CA ARG A 302 13.67 23.31 1.59
C ARG A 302 14.55 22.79 2.72
N LEU A 303 14.56 21.47 2.94
CA LEU A 303 15.30 20.85 4.06
C LEU A 303 16.83 20.88 3.85
N ARG A 304 17.27 21.26 2.65
CA ARG A 304 18.69 21.29 2.26
C ARG A 304 19.29 22.69 2.21
N ASN A 305 18.46 23.74 2.29
CA ASN A 305 18.86 25.15 2.28
C ASN A 305 18.55 25.79 3.63
#